data_AF-A0A660TH04-F1
#
_entry.id   AF-A0A660TH04-F1
#
_cell.length_a   1.000
_cell.length_b   1.000
_cell.length_c   1.000
_cell.angle_alpha   90.00
_cell.angle_beta   90.00
_cell.angle_gamma   90.00
#
_symmetry.space_group_name_H-M   'P 1'
#
loop_
_entity.id
_entity.type
_entity.pdbx_description
1 polymer ?
#
loop_
_entity_poly.entity_id
_entity_poly.type
_entity_poly.pdbx_seq_one_letter_code
_entity_poly.pdbx_strand_id
1 'polypeptide(L)'
;KFLGVSEETVYNWESGKKQPDVKLIPKIIKFLGYVPFEPEGDDLISRLKFYKLINGLTVEGLAERLLRHPDQVRAWLTGRRKPSKKNEKWIEGILKKI
;
A
#
# COMPACT_ATOMS: atom_id res chain seq x y z
N LYS A 1 -4.27 -4.08 -24.75
CA LYS A 1 -3.33 -3.85 -23.61
C LYS A 1 -4.12 -3.58 -22.33
N PHE A 2 -4.27 -4.57 -21.45
CA PHE A 2 -5.17 -4.52 -20.27
C PHE A 2 -4.68 -3.56 -19.16
N LEU A 3 -3.36 -3.41 -19.02
CA LEU A 3 -2.72 -2.59 -17.97
C LEU A 3 -2.25 -1.21 -18.45
N GLY A 4 -2.35 -0.92 -19.75
CA GLY A 4 -1.87 0.35 -20.33
C GLY A 4 -0.34 0.51 -20.35
N VAL A 5 0.43 -0.56 -20.13
CA VAL A 5 1.91 -0.57 -20.16
C VAL A 5 2.46 -1.36 -21.36
N SER A 6 3.74 -1.19 -21.68
CA SER A 6 4.43 -2.00 -22.70
C SER A 6 4.73 -3.42 -22.21
N GLU A 7 4.88 -4.37 -23.12
CA GLU A 7 5.30 -5.75 -22.79
C GLU A 7 6.68 -5.77 -22.13
N GLU A 8 7.61 -4.92 -22.59
CA GLU A 8 8.91 -4.73 -21.95
C GLU A 8 8.78 -4.28 -20.48
N THR A 9 7.79 -3.44 -20.16
CA THR A 9 7.54 -3.02 -18.77
C THR A 9 7.11 -4.21 -17.91
N VAL A 10 6.24 -5.08 -18.45
CA VAL A 10 5.81 -6.31 -17.77
C VAL A 10 6.98 -7.27 -17.59
N TYR A 11 7.78 -7.50 -18.64
CA TYR A 11 8.98 -8.32 -18.57
C TYR A 11 9.98 -7.82 -17.51
N ASN A 12 10.16 -6.51 -17.40
CA ASN A 12 11.01 -5.93 -16.37
C ASN A 12 10.46 -6.13 -14.95
N TRP A 13 9.14 -6.23 -14.77
CA TRP A 13 8.52 -6.60 -13.50
C TRP A 13 8.75 -8.07 -13.17
N GLU A 14 8.47 -8.96 -14.12
CA GLU A 14 8.62 -10.41 -13.94
C GLU A 14 10.07 -10.82 -13.71
N SER A 15 11.02 -10.14 -14.36
CA SER A 15 12.46 -10.38 -14.16
C SER A 15 13.03 -9.69 -12.91
N GLY A 16 12.21 -9.03 -12.10
CA GLY A 16 12.63 -8.35 -10.87
C GLY A 16 13.49 -7.10 -11.07
N LYS A 17 13.69 -6.66 -12.33
CA LYS A 17 14.48 -5.47 -12.67
C LYS A 17 13.82 -4.17 -12.23
N LYS A 18 12.48 -4.16 -12.16
CA LYS A 18 11.69 -2.98 -11.75
C LYS A 18 10.45 -3.41 -11.01
N GLN A 19 10.02 -2.64 -10.01
CA GLN A 19 8.72 -2.84 -9.36
C GLN A 19 7.64 -1.97 -10.04
N PRO A 20 6.38 -2.42 -10.12
CA PRO A 20 5.28 -1.60 -10.59
C PRO A 20 5.10 -0.34 -9.72
N ASP A 21 4.62 0.76 -10.32
CA ASP A 21 4.16 1.90 -9.54
C ASP A 21 2.99 1.48 -8.63
N VAL A 22 2.95 1.97 -7.40
CA VAL A 22 1.89 1.67 -6.43
C VAL A 22 0.50 1.90 -7.05
N LYS A 23 0.32 2.92 -7.90
CA LYS A 23 -0.95 3.23 -8.55
C LYS A 23 -1.42 2.16 -9.55
N LEU A 24 -0.50 1.33 -10.05
CA LEU A 24 -0.81 0.22 -10.97
C LEU A 24 -1.20 -1.06 -10.23
N ILE A 25 -0.86 -1.17 -8.94
CA ILE A 25 -1.11 -2.37 -8.14
C ILE A 25 -2.60 -2.78 -8.13
N PRO A 26 -3.58 -1.88 -7.94
CA PRO A 26 -4.99 -2.27 -8.00
C PRO A 26 -5.41 -2.80 -9.38
N LYS A 27 -4.82 -2.26 -10.46
CA LYS A 27 -5.10 -2.74 -11.83
C LYS A 27 -4.51 -4.13 -12.05
N ILE A 28 -3.31 -4.38 -11.53
CA ILE A 28 -2.65 -5.69 -11.57
C ILE A 28 -3.47 -6.72 -10.78
N ILE A 29 -3.89 -6.40 -9.56
CA ILE A 29 -4.74 -7.28 -8.74
C ILE A 29 -6.05 -7.59 -9.47
N LYS A 30 -6.70 -6.58 -10.06
CA LYS A 30 -7.93 -6.78 -10.83
C LYS A 30 -7.72 -7.67 -12.07
N PHE A 31 -6.57 -7.53 -12.73
CA PHE A 31 -6.22 -8.34 -13.90
C PHE A 31 -5.94 -9.80 -13.51
N LEU A 32 -5.20 -10.03 -12.43
CA LEU A 32 -4.84 -11.36 -11.95
C LEU A 32 -6.01 -12.08 -11.26
N GLY A 33 -6.95 -11.33 -10.67
CA GLY A 33 -8.04 -11.89 -9.87
C GLY A 33 -7.62 -12.29 -8.45
N TYR A 34 -6.38 -12.04 -8.05
CA TYR A 34 -5.84 -12.28 -6.71
C TYR A 34 -4.74 -11.27 -6.36
N VAL A 35 -4.36 -11.19 -5.07
CA VAL A 35 -3.24 -10.35 -4.61
C VAL A 35 -1.94 -11.16 -4.70
N PRO A 36 -0.95 -10.77 -5.52
CA PRO A 36 0.23 -11.59 -5.81
C PRO A 36 1.38 -11.44 -4.78
N PHE A 37 1.12 -10.87 -3.60
CA PHE A 37 2.13 -10.63 -2.57
C PHE A 37 1.49 -10.68 -1.18
N GLU A 38 2.32 -10.93 -0.18
CA GLU A 38 1.90 -11.02 1.22
C GLU A 38 2.28 -9.75 2.01
N PRO A 39 1.61 -9.46 3.14
CA PRO A 39 2.05 -8.43 4.06
C PRO A 39 3.47 -8.71 4.59
N GLU A 40 4.24 -7.65 4.85
CA GLU A 40 5.59 -7.76 5.45
C GLU A 40 5.58 -8.33 6.88
N GLY A 41 4.41 -8.40 7.51
CA GLY A 41 4.21 -8.91 8.87
C GLY A 41 2.78 -8.66 9.37
N ASP A 42 2.49 -9.15 10.57
CA ASP A 42 1.15 -9.12 11.17
C ASP A 42 0.88 -7.90 12.06
N ASP A 43 1.89 -7.05 12.29
CA ASP A 43 1.72 -5.86 13.10
C ASP A 43 0.88 -4.78 12.39
N LEU A 44 0.36 -3.84 13.18
CA LEU A 44 -0.55 -2.80 12.71
C LEU A 44 0.03 -1.97 11.55
N ILE A 45 1.35 -1.68 11.57
CA ILE A 45 2.00 -0.89 10.53
C ILE A 45 2.19 -1.73 9.27
N SER A 46 2.56 -2.99 9.38
CA SER A 46 2.67 -3.90 8.23
C SER A 46 1.32 -4.07 7.52
N ARG A 47 0.23 -4.23 8.28
CA ARG A 47 -1.14 -4.22 7.74
C ARG A 47 -1.51 -2.90 7.09
N LEU A 48 -1.07 -1.77 7.66
CA LEU A 48 -1.30 -0.44 7.07
C LEU A 48 -0.52 -0.24 5.76
N LYS A 49 0.73 -0.72 5.68
CA LYS A 49 1.53 -0.72 4.44
C LYS A 49 0.86 -1.58 3.37
N PHE A 50 0.40 -2.77 3.74
CA PHE A 50 -0.31 -3.66 2.83
C PHE A 50 -1.59 -3.02 2.31
N TYR A 51 -2.40 -2.41 3.20
CA TYR A 51 -3.58 -1.64 2.83
C TYR A 51 -3.27 -0.53 1.82
N LYS A 52 -2.22 0.26 2.07
CA LYS A 52 -1.75 1.30 1.15
C LYS A 52 -1.42 0.72 -0.23
N LEU A 53 -0.71 -0.40 -0.27
CA LEU A 53 -0.25 -1.05 -1.49
C LEU A 53 -1.42 -1.60 -2.33
N ILE A 54 -2.29 -2.42 -1.74
CA ILE A 54 -3.40 -3.05 -2.47
C ILE A 54 -4.44 -2.05 -2.99
N ASN A 55 -4.54 -0.88 -2.35
CA ASN A 55 -5.41 0.23 -2.78
C ASN A 55 -4.68 1.23 -3.70
N GLY A 56 -3.40 1.01 -3.99
CA GLY A 56 -2.60 1.86 -4.86
C GLY A 56 -2.40 3.28 -4.35
N LEU A 57 -2.42 3.46 -3.03
CA LEU A 57 -2.36 4.75 -2.37
C LEU A 57 -0.91 5.26 -2.31
N THR A 58 -0.72 6.55 -2.57
CA THR A 58 0.49 7.27 -2.17
C THR A 58 0.48 7.49 -0.66
N VAL A 59 1.56 8.06 -0.10
CA VAL A 59 1.57 8.42 1.33
C VAL A 59 0.52 9.50 1.61
N GLU A 60 0.36 10.43 0.67
CA GLU A 60 -0.60 11.54 0.71
C GLU A 60 -2.03 11.00 0.67
N GLY A 61 -2.36 10.11 -0.28
CA GLY A 61 -3.69 9.50 -0.35
C GLY A 61 -4.04 8.65 0.87
N LEU A 62 -3.05 7.95 1.45
CA LEU A 62 -3.26 7.25 2.73
C LEU A 62 -3.54 8.24 3.87
N ALA A 63 -2.81 9.35 3.92
CA ALA A 63 -2.96 10.36 4.95
C ALA A 63 -4.33 11.04 4.90
N GLU A 64 -4.84 11.34 3.71
CA GLU A 64 -6.22 11.80 3.49
C GLU A 64 -7.22 10.78 4.03
N ARG A 65 -7.04 9.49 3.72
CA ARG A 65 -7.94 8.42 4.20
C ARG A 65 -7.93 8.26 5.72
N LEU A 66 -6.78 8.48 6.36
CA LEU A 66 -6.63 8.42 7.81
C LEU A 66 -7.02 9.73 8.52
N LEU A 67 -7.29 10.82 7.78
CA LEU A 67 -7.44 12.17 8.31
C LEU A 67 -6.24 12.58 9.17
N ARG A 68 -5.02 12.43 8.62
CA ARG A 68 -3.74 12.75 9.28
C ARG A 68 -2.82 13.51 8.33
N HIS A 69 -1.78 14.12 8.90
CA HIS A 69 -0.74 14.79 8.12
C HIS A 69 0.16 13.75 7.40
N PRO A 70 0.53 13.95 6.12
CA PRO A 70 1.38 13.02 5.37
C PRO A 70 2.69 12.66 6.06
N ASP A 71 3.38 13.63 6.67
CA ASP A 71 4.66 13.35 7.36
C ASP A 71 4.50 12.46 8.59
N GLN A 72 3.37 12.57 9.29
CA GLN A 72 3.08 11.68 10.41
C GLN A 72 2.90 10.25 9.92
N VAL A 73 2.15 10.06 8.83
CA VAL A 73 1.95 8.75 8.20
C VAL A 73 3.27 8.20 7.64
N ARG A 74 4.07 9.03 6.98
CA ARG A 74 5.41 8.67 6.48
C ARG A 74 6.31 8.20 7.62
N ALA A 75 6.28 8.88 8.77
CA ALA A 75 7.07 8.48 9.94
C ALA A 75 6.63 7.12 10.51
N TRP A 76 5.34 6.79 10.46
CA TRP A 76 4.84 5.47 10.85
C TRP A 76 5.28 4.37 9.88
N LEU A 77 5.07 4.57 8.58
CA LEU A 77 5.40 3.56 7.56
C LEU A 77 6.90 3.27 7.48
N THR A 78 7.75 4.26 7.79
CA THR A 78 9.22 4.10 7.80
C THR A 78 9.78 3.64 9.14
N GLY A 79 8.92 3.46 10.15
CA GLY A 79 9.36 3.07 11.50
C GLY A 79 10.06 4.19 12.29
N ARG A 80 10.22 5.40 11.73
CA ARG A 80 10.83 6.56 12.43
C ARG A 80 10.07 6.96 13.68
N ARG A 81 8.76 6.73 13.71
CA ARG A 81 7.91 6.98 14.89
C ARG A 81 6.81 5.94 14.97
N LYS A 82 6.47 5.50 16.18
CA LYS A 82 5.29 4.64 16.41
C LYS A 82 4.03 5.51 16.60
N PRO A 83 2.86 5.07 16.10
CA PRO A 83 1.60 5.73 16.42
C PRO A 83 1.34 5.73 17.94
N SER A 84 0.68 6.76 18.45
CA SER A 84 0.17 6.74 19.82
C SER A 84 -1.01 5.76 19.93
N LYS A 85 -1.35 5.30 21.15
CA LYS A 85 -2.50 4.40 21.39
C LYS A 85 -3.82 4.90 20.77
N LYS A 86 -4.06 6.21 20.77
CA LYS A 86 -5.21 6.84 20.11
C LYS A 86 -5.18 6.64 18.59
N ASN A 87 -4.01 6.82 17.97
CA ASN A 87 -3.84 6.61 16.54
C ASN A 87 -3.85 5.14 16.16
N GLU A 88 -3.32 4.24 16.99
CA GLU A 88 -3.41 2.79 16.78
C GLU A 88 -4.89 2.35 16.67
N LYS A 89 -5.70 2.72 17.67
CA LYS A 89 -7.15 2.44 17.66
C LYS A 89 -7.86 3.02 16.44
N TRP A 90 -7.47 4.21 16.01
CA TRP A 90 -8.03 4.84 14.80
C TRP A 90 -7.68 4.06 13.54
N ILE A 91 -6.41 3.69 13.37
CA ILE A 91 -5.93 2.89 12.23
C ILE A 91 -6.66 1.54 12.21
N GLU A 92 -6.75 0.85 13.35
CA GLU A 92 -7.50 -0.41 13.43
C GLU A 92 -8.97 -0.25 13.02
N GLY A 93 -9.61 0.83 13.45
CA GLY A 93 -11.00 1.13 13.10
C GLY A 93 -11.19 1.35 11.59
N ILE A 94 -10.21 1.92 10.90
CA ILE A 94 -10.24 2.04 9.43
C ILE A 94 -10.01 0.68 8.78
N LEU A 95 -9.02 -0.10 9.23
CA LEU A 95 -8.66 -1.38 8.63
C LEU A 95 -9.73 -2.48 8.83
N LYS A 96 -10.56 -2.39 9.87
CA LYS A 96 -11.66 -3.36 10.12
C LYS A 96 -12.93 -3.11 9.31
N LYS A 97 -13.08 -1.93 8.70
CA LYS A 97 -14.29 -1.53 7.94
C LYS A 97 -14.24 -1.93 6.47
N ILE A 98 -13.24 -2.70 6.08
CA ILE A 98 -12.86 -3.05 4.70
C ILE A 98 -12.79 -4.57 4.65
#